data_AF-A0A087MEU4-F1
#
_entry.id   AF-A0A087MEU4-F1
#
_cell.length_a   1.000
_cell.length_b   1.000
_cell.length_c   1.000
_cell.angle_alpha   90.00
_cell.angle_beta   90.00
_cell.angle_gamma   90.00
#
_symmetry.space_group_name_H-M   'P 1'
#
loop_
_entity.id
_entity.type
_entity.pdbx_description
1 polymer ?
#
loop_
_entity_poly.entity_id
_entity_poly.type
_entity_poly.pdbx_seq_one_letter_code
_entity_poly.pdbx_strand_id
1 'polypeptide(L)'
;MLLYKEFSNAEIKDFYRRIAYNVYCIRKLKRITQLDLALTIGHKSVSTIAKIEAGLENKHYNIEHLYKIASVLEVDICEFFKPSILPNRG
;
A
#
# COMPACT_ATOMS: atom_id res chain seq x y z
N MET A 1 -24.70 19.53 17.54
CA MET A 1 -25.13 18.85 16.30
C MET A 1 -23.91 18.16 15.72
N LEU A 2 -23.85 16.83 15.79
CA LEU A 2 -22.76 16.08 15.18
C LEU A 2 -22.95 16.16 13.66
N LEU A 3 -22.04 16.85 12.97
CA LEU A 3 -21.96 16.84 11.51
C LEU A 3 -21.43 15.48 11.08
N TYR A 4 -22.29 14.65 10.52
CA TYR A 4 -21.86 13.42 9.87
C TYR A 4 -21.15 13.80 8.56
N LYS A 5 -19.86 13.46 8.47
CA LYS A 5 -19.11 13.61 7.24
C LYS A 5 -19.35 12.35 6.41
N GLU A 6 -19.96 12.51 5.24
CA GLU A 6 -20.06 11.44 4.26
C GLU A 6 -18.72 11.24 3.56
N PHE A 7 -18.32 9.98 3.41
CA PHE A 7 -17.13 9.59 2.64
C PHE A 7 -17.58 8.83 1.40
N SER A 8 -17.21 9.33 0.23
CA SER A 8 -17.40 8.70 -1.07
C SER A 8 -16.54 7.45 -1.23
N ASN A 9 -17.03 6.47 -1.98
CA ASN A 9 -16.23 5.29 -2.35
C ASN A 9 -14.96 5.68 -3.13
N ALA A 10 -15.00 6.78 -3.88
CA ALA A 10 -13.85 7.29 -4.63
C ALA A 10 -12.72 7.75 -3.70
N GLU A 11 -13.02 8.54 -2.67
CA GLU A 11 -11.98 9.04 -1.76
C GLU A 11 -11.31 7.92 -0.97
N ILE A 12 -12.09 6.92 -0.55
CA ILE A 12 -11.58 5.73 0.13
C ILE A 12 -10.69 4.91 -0.82
N LYS A 13 -11.08 4.77 -2.08
CA LYS A 13 -10.27 4.07 -3.10
C LYS A 13 -8.94 4.80 -3.35
N ASP A 14 -8.96 6.12 -3.43
CA ASP A 14 -7.74 6.91 -3.63
C ASP A 14 -6.83 6.88 -2.41
N PHE A 15 -7.38 6.80 -1.21
CA PHE A 15 -6.62 6.54 0.01
C PHE A 15 -5.87 5.20 -0.06
N TYR A 16 -6.54 4.11 -0.42
CA TYR A 16 -5.89 2.80 -0.56
C TYR A 16 -4.84 2.77 -1.67
N ARG A 17 -5.11 3.42 -2.81
CA ARG A 17 -4.14 3.56 -3.90
C ARG A 17 -2.90 4.30 -3.46
N ARG A 18 -3.05 5.38 -2.68
CA ARG A 18 -1.92 6.13 -2.13
C ARG A 18 -1.04 5.26 -1.23
N ILE A 19 -1.65 4.48 -0.34
CA ILE A 19 -0.91 3.53 0.51
C ILE A 19 -0.13 2.53 -0.35
N ALA A 20 -0.80 1.89 -1.32
CA ALA A 20 -0.16 0.93 -2.20
C ALA A 20 1.00 1.54 -3.00
N TYR A 21 0.83 2.78 -3.46
CA TYR A 21 1.86 3.53 -4.17
C TYR A 21 3.07 3.85 -3.28
N ASN A 22 2.84 4.30 -2.05
CA ASN A 22 3.92 4.60 -1.12
C ASN A 22 4.72 3.33 -0.77
N VAL A 23 4.03 2.21 -0.53
CA VAL A 23 4.66 0.89 -0.35
C VAL A 23 5.52 0.53 -1.57
N TYR A 24 4.98 0.68 -2.78
CA TYR A 24 5.71 0.43 -4.03
C TYR A 24 6.98 1.29 -4.14
N CYS A 25 6.87 2.60 -3.91
CA CYS A 25 7.97 3.53 -4.00
C CYS A 25 9.09 3.18 -3.00
N ILE A 26 8.75 2.95 -1.74
CA ILE A 26 9.72 2.59 -0.70
C ILE A 26 10.37 1.24 -1.02
N ARG A 27 9.59 0.25 -1.45
CA ARG A 27 10.11 -1.05 -1.88
C ARG A 27 11.13 -0.91 -3.02
N LYS A 28 10.84 -0.08 -4.01
CA LYS A 28 11.75 0.21 -5.12
C LYS A 28 13.01 0.94 -4.67
N LEU A 29 12.90 1.91 -3.76
CA LEU A 29 14.04 2.61 -3.16
C LEU A 29 14.96 1.64 -2.40
N LYS A 30 14.37 0.69 -1.66
CA LYS A 30 15.09 -0.37 -0.94
C LYS A 30 15.57 -1.51 -1.85
N ARG A 31 15.31 -1.45 -3.17
CA ARG A 31 15.69 -2.46 -4.17
C ARG A 31 15.16 -3.86 -3.90
N ILE A 32 14.03 -3.98 -3.20
CA ILE A 32 13.39 -5.26 -2.88
C ILE A 32 12.41 -5.64 -4.01
N THR A 33 12.43 -6.88 -4.48
CA THR A 33 11.50 -7.33 -5.53
C THR A 33 10.11 -7.62 -4.95
N GLN A 34 9.08 -7.72 -5.81
CA GLN A 34 7.75 -8.13 -5.37
C GLN A 34 7.74 -9.55 -4.79
N LEU A 35 8.58 -10.43 -5.35
CA LEU A 35 8.74 -11.81 -4.90
C LEU A 35 9.37 -11.84 -3.52
N ASP A 36 10.47 -11.11 -3.32
CA ASP A 36 11.13 -11.05 -2.02
C ASP A 36 10.18 -10.54 -0.94
N LEU A 37 9.47 -9.43 -1.22
CA LEU A 37 8.51 -8.89 -0.25
C LEU A 37 7.41 -9.91 0.09
N ALA A 38 6.87 -10.63 -0.90
CA ALA A 38 5.83 -11.65 -0.68
C ALA A 38 6.33 -12.82 0.19
N LEU A 39 7.55 -13.30 -0.09
CA LEU A 39 8.18 -14.36 0.67
C LEU A 39 8.45 -13.94 2.12
N THR A 40 8.95 -12.72 2.34
CA THR A 40 9.30 -12.26 3.70
C THR A 40 8.08 -12.02 4.59
N ILE A 41 6.94 -11.59 4.04
CA ILE A 41 5.71 -11.39 4.82
C ILE A 41 4.89 -12.68 5.03
N GLY A 42 5.40 -13.83 4.57
CA GLY A 42 4.80 -15.16 4.76
C GLY A 42 3.69 -15.50 3.77
N HIS A 43 3.53 -14.72 2.69
CA HIS A 43 2.54 -15.02 1.65
C HIS A 43 3.12 -15.98 0.61
N LYS A 44 2.47 -17.13 0.43
CA LYS A 44 2.87 -18.17 -0.55
C LYS A 44 2.81 -17.72 -2.02
N SER A 45 2.29 -16.53 -2.35
CA SER A 45 2.26 -16.06 -3.73
C SER A 45 2.48 -14.55 -3.90
N VAL A 46 3.31 -14.22 -4.88
CA VAL A 46 3.60 -12.86 -5.40
C VAL A 46 2.36 -12.17 -5.97
N SER A 47 1.36 -12.97 -6.36
CA SER A 47 0.17 -12.51 -7.07
C SER A 47 -0.64 -11.47 -6.31
N THR A 48 -0.71 -11.56 -4.98
CA THR A 48 -1.45 -10.61 -4.14
C THR A 48 -0.77 -9.23 -4.11
N ILE A 49 0.55 -9.19 -3.94
CA ILE A 49 1.31 -7.92 -3.93
C ILE A 49 1.26 -7.27 -5.31
N ALA A 50 1.47 -8.05 -6.39
CA ALA A 50 1.42 -7.53 -7.75
C ALA A 50 0.04 -6.93 -8.09
N LYS A 51 -1.05 -7.59 -7.66
CA LYS A 51 -2.42 -7.08 -7.87
C LYS A 51 -2.69 -5.80 -7.09
N ILE A 52 -2.23 -5.71 -5.83
CA ILE A 52 -2.40 -4.51 -5.00
C ILE A 52 -1.60 -3.34 -5.58
N GLU A 53 -0.33 -3.56 -5.94
CA GLU A 53 0.51 -2.51 -6.55
C GLU A 53 0.00 -2.05 -7.92
N ALA A 54 -0.61 -2.96 -8.69
CA ALA A 54 -1.27 -2.61 -9.96
C ALA A 54 -2.66 -1.96 -9.76
N GLY A 55 -3.15 -1.84 -8.53
CA GLY A 55 -4.49 -1.30 -8.24
C GLY A 55 -5.65 -2.17 -8.77
N LEU A 56 -5.39 -3.46 -8.99
CA LEU A 56 -6.35 -4.42 -9.56
C LEU A 56 -7.21 -5.07 -8.46
N GLU A 57 -8.42 -5.51 -8.85
CA GLU A 57 -9.35 -6.29 -8.00
C GLU A 57 -9.83 -5.61 -6.70
N ASN A 58 -9.71 -4.28 -6.55
CA ASN A 58 -10.06 -3.54 -5.31
C ASN A 58 -9.35 -4.09 -4.06
N LYS A 59 -8.21 -4.77 -4.22
CA LYS A 59 -7.44 -5.30 -3.09
C LYS A 59 -6.60 -4.19 -2.47
N HIS A 60 -6.55 -4.20 -1.15
CA HIS A 60 -5.75 -3.28 -0.35
C HIS A 60 -5.00 -4.07 0.73
N TYR A 61 -3.91 -3.49 1.24
CA TYR A 61 -3.22 -4.06 2.39
C TYR A 61 -4.09 -3.89 3.64
N ASN A 62 -4.20 -4.95 4.44
CA ASN A 62 -4.67 -4.81 5.81
C ASN A 62 -3.53 -4.26 6.69
N ILE A 63 -3.84 -3.88 7.93
CA ILE A 63 -2.86 -3.29 8.85
C ILE A 63 -1.72 -4.27 9.17
N GLU A 64 -2.01 -5.57 9.29
CA GLU A 64 -0.98 -6.59 9.54
C GLU A 64 0.03 -6.69 8.39
N HIS A 65 -0.44 -6.62 7.14
CA HIS A 65 0.43 -6.57 5.96
C HIS A 65 1.28 -5.31 5.99
N LEU A 66 0.70 -4.14 6.28
CA LEU A 66 1.47 -2.89 6.37
C LEU A 66 2.54 -2.98 7.47
N TYR A 67 2.22 -3.52 8.64
CA TYR A 67 3.20 -3.72 9.71
C TYR A 67 4.35 -4.64 9.27
N LYS A 68 4.04 -5.80 8.70
CA LYS A 68 5.06 -6.74 8.18
C LYS A 68 5.93 -6.10 7.10
N ILE A 69 5.32 -5.38 6.16
CA ILE A 69 6.02 -4.68 5.09
C ILE A 69 6.93 -3.58 5.66
N ALA A 70 6.46 -2.77 6.61
CA ALA A 70 7.26 -1.74 7.27
C ALA A 70 8.53 -2.33 7.92
N SER A 71 8.36 -3.43 8.66
CA SER A 71 9.46 -4.14 9.30
C SER A 71 10.48 -4.67 8.29
N VAL A 72 10.03 -5.23 7.16
CA VAL A 72 10.91 -5.76 6.10
C VAL A 72 11.62 -4.64 5.33
N LEU A 73 10.93 -3.53 5.09
CA LEU A 73 11.50 -2.37 4.40
C LEU A 73 12.36 -1.50 5.32
N GLU A 74 12.40 -1.79 6.62
CA GLU A 74 13.08 -1.00 7.66
C GLU A 74 12.70 0.48 7.58
N VAL A 75 11.39 0.74 7.64
CA VAL A 75 10.81 2.09 7.66
C VAL A 75 9.70 2.17 8.70
N ASP A 76 9.38 3.38 9.14
CA ASP A 76 8.19 3.62 9.93
C ASP A 76 6.93 3.34 9.09
N ILE A 77 5.95 2.64 9.67
CA ILE A 77 4.68 2.33 9.01
C ILE A 77 3.91 3.60 8.61
N CYS A 78 4.13 4.72 9.31
CA CYS A 78 3.57 6.03 9.00
C CYS A 78 3.99 6.54 7.61
N GLU A 79 5.14 6.09 7.07
CA GLU A 79 5.59 6.45 5.72
C GLU A 79 4.57 6.04 4.65
N PHE A 80 3.82 4.95 4.86
CA PHE A 80 2.82 4.50 3.90
C PHE A 80 1.60 5.41 3.80
N PHE A 81 1.34 6.23 4.82
CA PHE A 81 0.15 7.08 4.88
C PHE A 81 0.40 8.53 4.45
N LYS A 82 1.67 8.90 4.23
CA LYS A 82 2.05 10.24 3.83
C LYS A 82 1.39 10.65 2.49
N PRO A 83 1.08 11.95 2.31
CA PRO A 83 0.63 12.44 1.01
C PRO A 83 1.69 12.17 -0.05
N SER A 84 1.34 11.44 -1.10
CA SER A 84 2.24 11.20 -2.23
C SER A 84 2.39 12.50 -3.02
N ILE A 85 3.62 13.00 -3.18
CA ILE A 85 3.91 14.28 -3.84
C ILE A 85 3.77 14.18 -5.39
N LEU A 86 3.42 13.03 -5.95
CA LEU A 86 3.42 12.81 -7.40
C LEU A 86 2.02 12.60 -7.99
N PRO A 87 1.79 13.09 -9.23
CA PRO A 87 0.49 13.11 -9.87
C PRO A 87 -0.03 11.70 -10.15
N ASN A 88 -1.35 11.54 -10.01
CA ASN A 88 -2.11 10.35 -10.39
C ASN A 88 -1.61 9.79 -11.73
N ARG A 89 -1.14 8.55 -11.74
CA ARG A 89 -1.10 7.79 -12.99
C ARG A 89 -2.56 7.48 -13.35
N GLY A 90 -3.00 8.06 -14.46
CA GLY A 90 -4.36 8.00 -14.98
C GLY A 90 -4.92 6.60 -15.14
#